data_AF-A0A2V9P279-F1
#
_entry.id   AF-A0A2V9P279-F1
#
_cell.length_a   1.000
_cell.length_b   1.000
_cell.length_c   1.000
_cell.angle_alpha   90.00
_cell.angle_beta   90.00
_cell.angle_gamma   90.00
#
_symmetry.space_group_name_H-M   'P 1'
#
loop_
_entity.id
_entity.type
_entity.pdbx_description
1 polymer ?
#
loop_
_entity_poly.entity_id
_entity_poly.type
_entity_poly.pdbx_seq_one_letter_code
_entity_poly.pdbx_strand_id
1 'polypeptide(L)' 'TNSDAILIMGSSMAENHPVGFQWVMEARERGAKIIHVDPRFTRTSAMADIWVPLRAGSDIIFLGALVNYV' A
#
# COMPACT_ATOMS: atom_id res chain seq x y z
N THR A 1 7.23 -4.38 -11.26
CA THR A 1 8.12 -3.31 -10.76
C THR A 1 9.37 -3.89 -10.12
N ASN A 2 10.46 -3.13 -10.07
CA ASN A 2 11.76 -3.53 -9.47
C ASN A 2 11.89 -3.11 -7.99
N SER A 3 10.78 -2.74 -7.34
CA SER A 3 10.77 -2.26 -5.96
C SER A 3 10.88 -3.39 -4.95
N ASP A 4 11.70 -3.22 -3.91
CA ASP A 4 11.79 -4.16 -2.76
C ASP A 4 10.70 -3.91 -1.70
N ALA A 5 10.08 -2.73 -1.72
CA ALA A 5 8.91 -2.39 -0.92
C ALA A 5 7.98 -1.48 -1.71
N ILE A 6 6.67 -1.69 -1.56
CA ILE A 6 5.63 -0.93 -2.25
C ILE A 6 4.62 -0.45 -1.22
N LEU A 7 4.56 0.86 -1.05
CA LEU A 7 3.56 1.54 -0.24
C LEU A 7 2.41 2.02 -1.15
N ILE A 8 1.24 1.42 -0.99
CA ILE A 8 0.00 1.85 -1.64
C ILE A 8 -0.78 2.65 -0.61
N MET A 9 -0.90 3.97 -0.80
CA MET A 9 -1.58 4.86 0.14
C MET A 9 -2.65 5.68 -0.59
N GLY A 10 -3.88 5.70 -0.04
CA GLY A 10 -4.99 6.45 -0.64
C GLY A 10 -5.48 5.92 -2.00
N SER A 11 -5.18 4.65 -2.32
CA SER A 11 -5.55 4.03 -3.60
C SER A 11 -6.06 2.60 -3.41
N SER A 12 -7.16 2.27 -4.09
CA SER A 12 -7.69 0.90 -4.19
C SER A 12 -7.26 0.27 -5.52
N MET A 13 -5.95 0.04 -5.70
CA MET A 13 -5.36 -0.38 -6.98
C MET A 13 -5.93 -1.68 -7.55
N ALA A 14 -6.24 -2.67 -6.71
CA ALA A 14 -6.83 -3.93 -7.18
C ALA A 14 -8.19 -3.73 -7.88
N GLU A 15 -8.91 -2.66 -7.54
CA GLU A 15 -10.23 -2.34 -8.09
C GLU A 15 -10.11 -1.30 -9.21
N ASN A 16 -9.32 -0.25 -8.99
CA ASN A 16 -9.28 0.93 -9.85
C ASN A 16 -8.19 0.88 -10.92
N HIS A 17 -7.14 0.08 -10.70
CA HIS A 17 -5.98 -0.03 -11.59
C HIS A 17 -5.52 -1.51 -11.73
N PRO A 18 -6.43 -2.46 -12.04
CA PRO A 18 -6.13 -3.89 -11.99
C PRO A 18 -4.97 -4.30 -12.91
N VAL A 19 -4.86 -3.65 -14.08
CA VAL A 19 -3.73 -3.87 -15.01
C VAL A 19 -2.41 -3.37 -14.42
N GLY A 20 -2.40 -2.28 -13.66
CA GLY A 20 -1.19 -1.84 -12.97
C GLY A 20 -0.84 -2.73 -11.77
N PHE A 21 -1.88 -3.26 -11.11
CA PHE A 21 -1.73 -4.07 -9.92
C PHE A 21 -1.03 -5.42 -10.18
N GLN A 22 -1.08 -5.94 -11.41
CA GLN A 22 -0.32 -7.15 -11.79
C GLN A 22 1.18 -7.01 -11.47
N TRP A 23 1.76 -5.84 -11.74
CA TRP A 23 3.19 -5.58 -11.53
C TRP A 23 3.58 -5.48 -10.05
N VAL A 24 2.62 -5.13 -9.20
CA VAL A 24 2.76 -5.10 -7.73
C VAL A 24 2.76 -6.53 -7.20
N MET A 25 1.85 -7.38 -7.70
CA MET A 25 1.77 -8.78 -7.30
C MET A 25 3.00 -9.57 -7.74
N GLU A 26 3.49 -9.38 -8.96
CA GLU A 26 4.76 -9.97 -9.39
C GLU A 26 5.95 -9.52 -8.53
N ALA A 27 5.96 -8.25 -8.07
CA ALA A 27 7.01 -7.78 -7.18
C ALA A 27 6.92 -8.45 -5.81
N ARG A 28 5.70 -8.63 -5.29
CA ARG A 28 5.45 -9.40 -4.06
C ARG A 28 5.99 -10.83 -4.17
N GLU A 29 5.72 -11.51 -5.29
CA GLU A 29 6.23 -12.86 -5.55
C GLU A 29 7.77 -12.91 -5.61
N ARG A 30 8.42 -11.82 -6.05
CA ARG A 30 9.88 -11.65 -5.99
C ARG A 30 10.41 -11.28 -4.60
N GLY A 31 9.56 -11.15 -3.60
CA GLY A 31 9.92 -10.84 -2.22
C GLY A 31 9.70 -9.39 -1.78
N ALA A 32 9.10 -8.55 -2.63
CA ALA A 32 8.81 -7.17 -2.25
C ALA A 32 7.74 -7.11 -1.16
N LYS A 33 7.92 -6.23 -0.17
CA LYS A 33 6.92 -6.02 0.88
C LYS A 33 5.81 -5.08 0.40
N ILE A 34 4.56 -5.54 0.43
CA ILE A 34 3.40 -4.73 0.04
C ILE A 34 2.70 -4.18 1.29
N ILE A 35 2.62 -2.86 1.39
CA ILE A 35 1.97 -2.14 2.49
C ILE A 35 0.82 -1.34 1.92
N HIS A 36 -0.40 -1.55 2.43
CA HIS A 36 -1.58 -0.80 2.03
C HIS A 36 -2.10 0.06 3.17
N VAL A 37 -2.12 1.37 2.96
CA VAL A 37 -2.50 2.41 3.91
C VAL A 37 -3.84 2.98 3.45
N ASP A 38 -4.93 2.54 4.08
CA ASP A 38 -6.30 2.92 3.73
C ASP A 38 -7.22 2.83 4.96
N PRO A 39 -8.15 3.79 5.18
CA PRO A 39 -9.12 3.72 6.26
C PRO A 39 -10.06 2.50 6.18
N ARG A 40 -10.19 1.90 5.00
CA ARG A 40 -11.08 0.77 4.73
C ARG A 40 -10.27 -0.47 4.34
N PHE A 41 -10.76 -1.64 4.72
CA PHE A 41 -10.24 -2.90 4.23
C PHE A 41 -10.83 -3.20 2.85
N THR A 42 -10.04 -3.06 1.79
CA THR A 42 -10.47 -3.25 0.39
C THR A 42 -9.85 -4.51 -0.21
N ARG A 43 -10.16 -4.80 -1.49
CA ARG A 43 -9.47 -5.89 -2.23
C ARG A 43 -7.97 -5.68 -2.32
N THR A 44 -7.51 -4.42 -2.30
CA THR A 44 -6.07 -4.11 -2.28
C THR A 44 -5.46 -4.49 -0.94
N SER A 45 -6.17 -4.21 0.17
CA SER A 45 -5.75 -4.60 1.53
C SER A 45 -5.67 -6.11 1.69
N ALA A 46 -6.63 -6.84 1.12
CA ALA A 46 -6.67 -8.31 1.16
C ALA A 46 -5.47 -8.96 0.46
N MET A 47 -4.84 -8.26 -0.48
CA MET A 47 -3.69 -8.76 -1.24
C MET A 47 -2.35 -8.18 -0.75
N ALA A 48 -2.38 -7.23 0.19
CA ALA A 48 -1.18 -6.65 0.80
C ALA A 48 -0.64 -7.52 1.94
N ASP A 49 0.65 -7.39 2.25
CA ASP A 49 1.26 -8.08 3.39
C ASP A 49 0.97 -7.37 4.71
N ILE A 50 0.82 -6.05 4.67
CA ILE A 50 0.45 -5.22 5.82
C ILE A 50 -0.67 -4.29 5.38
N TRP A 51 -1.79 -4.32 6.10
CA TRP A 51 -2.79 -3.27 6.04
C TRP A 51 -2.63 -2.35 7.25
N VAL A 52 -2.48 -1.06 6.98
CA VAL A 52 -2.39 -0.01 8.00
C VAL A 52 -3.69 0.79 7.98
N PRO A 53 -4.62 0.54 8.90
CA PRO A 53 -5.80 1.38 9.03
C PRO A 53 -5.41 2.77 9.56
N LEU A 54 -5.98 3.80 8.95
CA LEU A 54 -5.87 5.19 9.40
C LEU A 54 -7.23 5.85 9.50
N ARG A 55 -7.31 6.95 10.26
CA ARG A 55 -8.47 7.84 10.20
C ARG A 55 -8.43 8.60 8.87
N ALA A 56 -9.57 8.76 8.21
CA ALA A 56 -9.64 9.58 7.00
C ALA A 56 -9.12 11.00 7.26
N GLY A 57 -8.20 11.47 6.41
CA GLY A 57 -7.56 12.78 6.52
C GLY A 57 -6.35 12.85 7.47
N SER A 58 -5.91 11.73 8.05
CA SER A 58 -4.70 11.68 8.90
C SER A 58 -3.42 11.29 8.14
N ASP A 59 -3.44 11.34 6.81
CA ASP A 59 -2.34 10.98 5.92
C ASP A 59 -1.05 11.77 6.19
N ILE A 60 -1.20 13.08 6.45
CA ILE A 60 -0.07 13.96 6.78
C ILE A 60 0.62 13.57 8.09
N ILE A 61 -0.14 13.04 9.06
CA ILE A 61 0.41 12.60 10.35
C ILE A 61 1.18 11.29 10.15
N PHE A 62 0.65 10.37 9.34
CA PHE A 62 1.34 9.12 9.01
C PHE A 62 2.68 9.39 8.31
N LEU A 63 2.67 10.21 7.25
CA LEU A 63 3.88 10.56 6.52
C LEU A 63 4.83 11.42 7.36
N GLY A 64 4.31 12.35 8.16
CA GLY A 64 5.11 13.17 9.08
C GLY A 64 5.81 12.34 10.16
N ALA A 65 5.13 11.33 10.70
CA ALA A 65 5.73 10.38 11.65
C ALA A 65 6.81 9.52 10.99
N LEU A 66 6.61 9.09 9.74
CA LEU A 66 7.61 8.35 8.97
C LEU A 66 8.86 9.21 8.73
N VAL A 67 8.70 10.48 8.36
CA VAL A 67 9.82 11.43 8.20
C VAL A 67 10.56 11.66 9.51
N ASN A 68 9.85 11.78 10.64
CA ASN A 68 10.49 11.94 11.95
C ASN A 68 11.23 10.68 12.43
N TYR A 69 10.88 9.50 11.92
CA TYR A 69 11.53 8.24 12.28
C TYR A 69 12.83 7.99 11.51
N VAL A 70 12.94 8.52 10.28
CA VAL A 70 14.11 8.38 9.40
C VAL A 70 15.16 9.43 9.73
#